data_AF-A0A259DKY3-F1
#
_entry.id   AF-A0A259DKY3-F1
#
_cell.length_a   1.000
_cell.length_b   1.000
_cell.length_c   1.000
_cell.angle_alpha   90.00
_cell.angle_beta   90.00
_cell.angle_gamma   90.00
#
_symmetry.space_group_name_H-M   'P 1'
#
loop_
_entity.id
_entity.type
_entity.pdbx_description
1 polymer ?
#
loop_
_entity_poly.entity_id
_entity_poly.type
_entity_poly.pdbx_seq_one_letter_code
_entity_poly.pdbx_strand_id
1 'polypeptide(L)'
;PALASHGEAAAFATSVARAEAAELATIGAQAARLGVTIDVAEAVQKGIKPDALRASVLNQLAARGDAAAITVVPPPKSAAPESPLLAAVKRAASAAKPA
;
A
#
# COMPACT_ATOMS: atom_id res chain seq x y z
N PRO A 1 0.23 -47.48 25.44
CA PRO A 1 -0.51 -46.20 25.64
C PRO A 1 0.32 -44.94 25.30
N ALA A 2 1.61 -44.86 25.70
CA ALA A 2 2.43 -43.66 25.46
C ALA A 2 2.77 -43.39 23.96
N LEU A 3 2.96 -44.41 23.13
CA LEU A 3 3.28 -44.20 21.70
C LEU A 3 2.10 -43.59 20.90
N ALA A 4 0.86 -43.88 21.31
CA ALA A 4 -0.33 -43.31 20.67
C ALA A 4 -0.46 -41.80 20.93
N SER A 5 -0.13 -41.34 22.14
CA SER A 5 -0.20 -39.91 22.49
C SER A 5 0.87 -39.07 21.79
N HIS A 6 2.05 -39.63 21.49
CA HIS A 6 3.08 -38.94 20.71
C HIS A 6 2.67 -38.80 19.23
N GLY A 7 2.02 -39.82 18.66
CA GLY A 7 1.47 -39.76 17.31
C GLY A 7 0.35 -38.72 17.17
N GLU A 8 -0.53 -38.64 18.16
CA GLU A 8 -1.60 -37.65 18.21
C GLU A 8 -1.07 -36.21 18.37
N ALA A 9 -0.07 -36.02 19.23
CA ALA A 9 0.62 -34.74 19.38
C ALA A 9 1.34 -34.29 18.09
N ALA A 10 2.00 -35.22 17.38
CA ALA A 10 2.64 -34.93 16.11
C ALA A 10 1.63 -34.59 15.00
N ALA A 11 0.49 -35.29 14.96
CA ALA A 11 -0.60 -34.99 14.03
C ALA A 11 -1.19 -33.60 14.29
N PHE A 12 -1.39 -33.24 15.56
CA PHE A 12 -1.84 -31.90 15.97
C PHE A 12 -0.82 -30.81 15.59
N ALA A 13 0.46 -31.01 15.89
CA ALA A 13 1.49 -30.04 15.50
C ALA A 13 1.54 -29.82 13.98
N THR A 14 1.35 -30.90 13.21
CA THR A 14 1.32 -30.82 11.74
C THR A 14 0.07 -30.07 11.24
N SER A 15 -1.09 -30.25 11.87
CA SER A 15 -2.31 -29.54 11.48
C SER A 15 -2.19 -28.04 11.75
N VAL A 16 -1.60 -27.66 12.89
CA VAL A 16 -1.30 -26.25 13.23
C VAL A 16 -0.35 -25.65 12.20
N ALA A 17 0.76 -26.32 11.86
CA ALA A 17 1.72 -25.81 10.89
C ALA A 17 1.10 -25.62 9.48
N ARG A 18 0.20 -26.52 9.07
CA ARG A 18 -0.55 -26.36 7.80
C ARG A 18 -1.53 -25.20 7.85
N ALA A 19 -2.19 -24.98 8.97
CA ALA A 19 -3.09 -23.84 9.15
C ALA A 19 -2.32 -22.51 9.08
N GLU A 20 -1.16 -22.41 9.76
CA GLU A 20 -0.30 -21.24 9.70
C GLU A 20 0.20 -20.97 8.26
N ALA A 21 0.62 -22.01 7.54
CA ALA A 21 1.03 -21.87 6.14
C ALA A 21 -0.11 -21.39 5.22
N ALA A 22 -1.35 -21.85 5.45
CA ALA A 22 -2.52 -21.40 4.70
C ALA A 22 -2.83 -19.91 4.98
N GLU A 23 -2.66 -19.47 6.23
CA GLU A 23 -2.80 -18.06 6.59
C GLU A 23 -1.72 -17.19 5.92
N LEU A 24 -0.46 -17.64 5.90
CA LEU A 24 0.62 -16.93 5.20
C LEU A 24 0.34 -16.81 3.69
N ALA A 25 -0.19 -17.86 3.06
CA ALA A 25 -0.61 -17.82 1.65
C ALA A 25 -1.75 -16.82 1.42
N THR A 26 -2.72 -16.77 2.32
CA THR A 26 -3.83 -15.82 2.28
C THR A 26 -3.34 -14.37 2.41
N ILE A 27 -2.42 -14.11 3.34
CA ILE A 27 -1.78 -12.81 3.51
C ILE A 27 -0.97 -12.43 2.27
N GLY A 28 -0.19 -13.35 1.70
CA GLY A 28 0.57 -13.11 0.47
C GLY A 28 -0.32 -12.74 -0.72
N ALA A 29 -1.44 -13.43 -0.90
CA ALA A 29 -2.42 -13.09 -1.93
C ALA A 29 -3.05 -11.71 -1.71
N GLN A 30 -3.30 -11.32 -0.46
CA GLN A 30 -3.76 -9.97 -0.13
C GLN A 30 -2.69 -8.92 -0.42
N ALA A 31 -1.44 -9.17 -0.03
CA ALA A 31 -0.31 -8.29 -0.28
C ALA A 31 -0.12 -8.03 -1.78
N ALA A 32 -0.20 -9.07 -2.62
CA ALA A 32 -0.11 -8.94 -4.06
C ALA A 32 -1.20 -8.02 -4.65
N ARG A 33 -2.45 -8.13 -4.15
CA ARG A 33 -3.55 -7.21 -4.55
C ARG A 33 -3.31 -5.77 -4.13
N LEU A 34 -2.53 -5.54 -3.07
CA LEU A 34 -2.14 -4.23 -2.59
C LEU A 34 -0.85 -3.70 -3.25
N GLY A 35 -0.26 -4.47 -4.18
CA GLY A 35 0.99 -4.13 -4.86
C GLY A 35 2.25 -4.38 -4.03
N VAL A 36 2.15 -5.18 -2.97
CA VAL A 36 3.28 -5.59 -2.11
C VAL A 36 3.72 -7.00 -2.49
N THR A 37 4.98 -7.16 -2.87
CA THR A 37 5.56 -8.47 -3.24
C THR A 37 6.12 -9.16 -2.00
N ILE A 38 5.68 -10.40 -1.75
CA ILE A 38 6.10 -11.20 -0.60
C ILE A 38 6.48 -12.60 -1.06
N ASP A 39 7.64 -13.07 -0.62
CA ASP A 39 8.00 -14.48 -0.72
C ASP A 39 7.38 -15.27 0.44
N VAL A 40 6.21 -15.84 0.16
CA VAL A 40 5.48 -16.66 1.15
C VAL A 40 6.23 -17.97 1.45
N ALA A 41 6.92 -18.53 0.47
CA ALA A 41 7.65 -19.79 0.67
C ALA A 41 8.82 -19.58 1.63
N GLU A 42 9.55 -18.48 1.48
CA GLU A 42 10.59 -18.07 2.41
C GLU A 42 10.01 -17.79 3.81
N ALA A 43 8.86 -17.12 3.90
CA ALA A 43 8.20 -16.84 5.19
C ALA A 43 7.80 -18.12 5.94
N VAL A 44 7.26 -19.11 5.22
CA VAL A 44 6.96 -20.45 5.78
C VAL A 44 8.24 -21.14 6.24
N GLN A 45 9.28 -21.14 5.42
CA GLN A 45 10.55 -21.80 5.73
C GLN A 45 11.27 -21.17 6.94
N LYS A 46 11.12 -19.86 7.14
CA LYS A 46 11.62 -19.12 8.30
C LYS A 46 10.72 -19.23 9.54
N GLY A 47 9.56 -19.88 9.43
CA GLY A 47 8.58 -19.97 10.53
C GLY A 47 8.04 -18.61 10.96
N ILE A 48 7.88 -17.68 10.01
CA ILE A 48 7.31 -16.35 10.29
C ILE A 48 5.85 -16.53 10.71
N LYS A 49 5.48 -15.98 11.86
CA LYS A 49 4.08 -16.01 12.29
C LYS A 49 3.20 -15.15 11.36
N PRO A 50 1.95 -15.56 11.09
CA PRO A 50 1.02 -14.80 10.26
C PRO A 50 0.88 -13.33 10.67
N ASP A 51 0.83 -13.05 11.97
CA ASP A 51 0.72 -11.67 12.47
C ASP A 51 1.96 -10.81 12.20
N ALA A 52 3.15 -11.41 12.27
CA ALA A 52 4.39 -10.72 11.93
C ALA A 52 4.45 -10.39 10.43
N LEU A 53 3.99 -11.31 9.58
CA LEU A 53 3.89 -11.05 8.14
C LEU A 53 2.90 -9.91 7.85
N ARG A 54 1.73 -9.93 8.51
CA ARG A 54 0.72 -8.88 8.39
C ARG A 54 1.27 -7.51 8.84
N ALA A 55 2.01 -7.46 9.94
CA ALA A 55 2.66 -6.23 10.39
C ALA A 55 3.68 -5.71 9.36
N SER A 56 4.47 -6.61 8.75
CA SER A 56 5.42 -6.24 7.68
C SER A 56 4.72 -5.65 6.46
N VAL A 57 3.62 -6.26 5.99
CA VAL A 57 2.80 -5.75 4.88
C VAL A 57 2.31 -4.33 5.17
N LEU A 58 1.74 -4.12 6.35
CA LEU A 58 1.21 -2.82 6.77
C LEU A 58 2.31 -1.76 6.86
N ASN A 59 3.49 -2.13 7.36
CA ASN A 59 4.63 -1.22 7.43
C ASN A 59 5.13 -0.80 6.03
N GLN A 60 5.21 -1.75 5.08
CA GLN A 60 5.57 -1.44 3.70
C GLN A 60 4.53 -0.53 3.03
N LEU A 61 3.24 -0.77 3.28
CA LEU A 61 2.17 0.08 2.78
C LEU A 61 2.23 1.49 3.37
N ALA A 62 2.51 1.62 4.67
CA ALA A 62 2.70 2.92 5.32
C ALA A 62 3.86 3.69 4.70
N ALA A 63 5.02 3.07 4.55
CA ALA A 63 6.20 3.68 3.92
C ALA A 63 5.93 4.16 2.48
N ARG A 64 5.14 3.39 1.71
CA ARG A 64 4.71 3.80 0.37
C ARG A 64 3.73 4.97 0.40
N GLY A 65 2.81 4.99 1.35
CA GLY A 65 1.88 6.10 1.57
C GLY A 65 2.62 7.41 1.90
N ASP A 66 3.60 7.35 2.80
CA ASP A 66 4.45 8.49 3.16
C ASP A 66 5.21 9.05 1.95
N ALA A 67 5.71 8.18 1.07
CA ALA A 67 6.36 8.60 -0.17
C ALA A 67 5.41 9.26 -1.18
N ALA A 68 4.13 8.87 -1.21
CA ALA A 68 3.13 9.40 -2.14
C ALA A 68 2.52 10.75 -1.70
N ALA A 69 2.61 11.11 -0.41
CA ALA A 69 1.94 12.27 0.16
C ALA A 69 2.55 13.63 -0.25
N ILE A 70 3.67 13.68 -0.98
CA ILE A 70 4.36 14.93 -1.32
C ILE A 70 4.74 14.97 -2.80
N THR A 71 3.73 15.13 -3.66
CA THR A 71 3.97 15.72 -4.99
C THR A 71 3.16 16.99 -5.11
N VAL A 72 3.84 18.13 -4.99
CA VAL A 72 3.32 19.40 -5.48
C VAL A 72 3.18 19.25 -6.99
N VAL A 73 1.96 19.06 -7.47
CA VAL A 73 1.65 19.17 -8.90
C VAL A 73 1.57 20.67 -9.19
N PRO A 74 2.58 21.30 -9.81
CA PRO A 74 2.44 22.67 -10.25
C PRO A 74 1.24 22.74 -11.21
N PRO A 75 0.41 23.80 -11.13
CA PRO A 75 -0.67 23.97 -12.08
C PRO A 75 -0.08 23.88 -13.50
N PRO A 76 -0.74 23.19 -14.45
CA PRO A 76 -0.24 23.10 -15.80
C PRO A 76 0.04 24.52 -16.30
N LYS A 77 1.24 24.74 -16.88
CA LYS A 77 1.56 25.95 -17.65
C LYS A 77 0.77 25.94 -18.96
N SER A 78 -0.54 25.77 -18.88
CA SER A 78 -1.41 26.19 -19.96
C SER A 78 -1.50 27.70 -19.84
N ALA A 79 -0.80 28.40 -20.72
CA ALA A 79 -1.19 29.75 -21.08
C ALA A 79 -2.58 29.65 -21.71
N ALA A 80 -3.61 29.52 -20.86
CA ALA A 80 -4.98 29.65 -21.30
C ALA A 80 -5.09 31.03 -21.97
N PRO A 81 -5.69 31.14 -23.17
CA PRO A 81 -5.96 32.44 -23.76
C PRO A 81 -6.67 33.30 -22.72
N GLU A 82 -6.20 34.54 -22.55
CA GLU A 82 -6.72 35.47 -21.54
C GLU A 82 -8.26 35.49 -21.62
N SER A 83 -8.93 35.20 -20.50
CA SER A 83 -10.40 35.15 -20.47
C SER A 83 -10.98 36.49 -20.93
N PRO A 84 -12.05 36.52 -21.74
CA PRO A 84 -12.64 37.75 -22.27
C PRO A 84 -12.98 38.79 -21.19
N LEU A 85 -13.34 38.32 -19.99
CA LEU A 85 -13.59 39.19 -18.84
C LEU A 85 -12.31 39.85 -18.32
N LEU A 86 -11.21 39.11 -18.22
CA LEU A 86 -9.90 39.65 -17.83
C LEU A 86 -9.41 40.69 -18.83
N ALA A 87 -9.59 40.41 -20.13
CA ALA A 87 -9.22 41.33 -21.21
C ALA A 87 -10.04 42.63 -21.16
N ALA A 88 -11.36 42.54 -20.92
CA ALA A 88 -12.24 43.71 -20.78
C ALA A 88 -11.85 44.57 -19.57
N VAL A 89 -11.55 43.94 -18.42
CA VAL A 89 -11.12 44.64 -17.20
C VAL A 89 -9.80 45.37 -17.41
N LYS A 90 -8.79 44.74 -18.01
CA LYS A 90 -7.51 45.39 -18.33
C LYS A 90 -7.67 46.58 -19.27
N ARG A 91 -8.54 46.46 -20.28
CA ARG A 91 -8.82 47.56 -21.22
C ARG A 91 -9.48 48.73 -20.49
N ALA A 92 -10.47 48.46 -19.65
CA ALA A 92 -11.13 49.48 -18.84
C ALA A 92 -10.15 50.16 -17.85
N ALA A 93 -9.30 49.38 -17.18
CA ALA A 93 -8.29 49.91 -16.26
C ALA A 93 -7.22 50.77 -16.96
N SER A 94 -6.83 50.40 -18.19
CA SER A 94 -5.87 51.16 -19.00
C SER A 94 -6.48 52.46 -19.54
N ALA A 95 -7.76 52.45 -19.87
CA ALA A 95 -8.51 53.64 -20.28
C ALA A 95 -8.83 54.58 -19.10
N ALA A 96 -8.91 54.04 -17.88
CA ALA A 96 -9.22 54.79 -16.65
C ALA A 96 -7.99 55.34 -15.93
N LYS A 97 -6.76 55.10 -16.42
CA LYS A 97 -5.54 55.64 -15.82
C LYS A 97 -5.38 57.11 -16.26
N PRO A 98 -5.58 58.11 -15.38
CA PRO A 98 -5.34 59.51 -15.75
C PRO A 98 -3.84 59.75 -15.93
N ALA A 99 -3.50 60.65 -16.85
CA ALA A 99 -2.13 61.13 -17.08
C ALA A 99 -1.59 61.92 -15.88
#